data_AF-A0A953ICU1-F1
#
_entry.id   AF-A0A953ICU1-F1
#
_cell.length_a   1.000
_cell.length_b   1.000
_cell.length_c   1.000
_cell.angle_alpha   90.00
_cell.angle_beta   90.00
_cell.angle_gamma   90.00
#
_symmetry.space_group_name_H-M   'P 1'
#
loop_
_entity.id
_entity.type
_entity.pdbx_description
1 polymer ?
#
loop_
_entity_poly.entity_id
_entity_poly.type
_entity_poly.pdbx_seq_one_letter_code
_entity_poly.pdbx_strand_id
1 'polypeptide(L)'
;TMRASVLVLGPLLARRGHARVSLPGGCAIGVRPIDQHLAGLEALGATVSLDHGYVEVRAARLAGARFRFAMPTVTGTENVMMAATLARGTTLLENCAREPEVADLARLLVAMGAHIEGAGEATLHIEGVPSLGAASHQVIPDRIEGGTYLIAAPAPASQSSKGIRSSARTPSRRTSPPVAAAEVEVGPGSVRVRASCPLRARDVVTAPFPGFPTDLQAQYMTLMTQAEGVSTIIETIFENRLQHVAELARMGADIRVEGRTARVHGPTPLAGANVMATDLRASASLVVAGLVAEGETVVDRIYHLDRGYEAMETKLHRLGARVERVGAAAV
;
A
#
# COMPACT_ATOMS: atom_id res chain seq x y z
N THR A 1 -9.51 8.39 -11.69
CA THR A 1 -10.58 8.00 -10.75
C THR A 1 -9.98 7.44 -9.47
N MET A 2 -10.52 7.78 -8.30
CA MET A 2 -10.00 7.32 -7.00
C MET A 2 -10.99 6.34 -6.34
N ARG A 3 -10.67 5.03 -6.31
CA ARG A 3 -11.54 4.02 -5.68
C ARG A 3 -11.76 4.23 -4.18
N ALA A 4 -10.79 4.86 -3.51
CA ALA A 4 -10.86 5.13 -2.07
C ALA A 4 -12.00 6.08 -1.68
N SER A 5 -12.68 6.72 -2.65
CA SER A 5 -13.86 7.54 -2.40
C SER A 5 -14.98 6.77 -1.69
N VAL A 6 -15.01 5.43 -1.74
CA VAL A 6 -15.97 4.61 -1.00
C VAL A 6 -15.90 4.80 0.52
N LEU A 7 -14.75 5.24 1.06
CA LEU A 7 -14.55 5.47 2.49
C LEU A 7 -15.45 6.56 3.08
N VAL A 8 -16.06 7.41 2.25
CA VAL A 8 -17.00 8.42 2.74
C VAL A 8 -18.36 7.83 3.09
N LEU A 9 -18.67 6.59 2.67
CA LEU A 9 -19.97 5.95 2.92
C LEU A 9 -20.31 5.86 4.41
N GLY A 10 -19.41 5.25 5.20
CA GLY A 10 -19.56 5.04 6.63
C GLY A 10 -19.75 6.35 7.42
N PRO A 11 -18.84 7.33 7.33
CA PRO A 11 -18.99 8.59 8.06
C PRO A 11 -20.19 9.42 7.60
N LEU A 12 -20.53 9.42 6.30
CA LEU A 12 -21.75 10.10 5.84
C LEU A 12 -23.02 9.42 6.36
N LEU A 13 -23.07 8.09 6.33
CA LEU A 13 -24.19 7.33 6.87
C LEU A 13 -24.35 7.58 8.38
N ALA A 14 -23.26 7.53 9.15
CA ALA A 14 -23.28 7.82 10.57
C ALA A 14 -23.73 9.26 10.88
N ARG A 15 -23.29 10.24 10.09
CA ARG A 15 -23.59 11.66 10.35
C ARG A 15 -24.95 12.13 9.81
N ARG A 16 -25.40 11.57 8.68
CA ARG A 16 -26.56 12.07 7.90
C ARG A 16 -27.69 11.06 7.77
N GLY A 17 -27.50 9.82 8.21
CA GLY A 17 -28.46 8.72 8.04
C GLY A 17 -28.62 8.25 6.59
N HIS A 18 -27.88 8.82 5.64
CA HIS A 18 -27.88 8.42 4.25
C HIS A 18 -26.56 8.78 3.56
N ALA A 19 -26.16 7.99 2.56
CA ALA A 19 -25.06 8.31 1.68
C ALA A 19 -25.28 7.67 0.30
N ARG A 20 -24.76 8.33 -0.74
CA ARG A 20 -24.75 7.82 -2.11
C ARG A 20 -23.36 8.01 -2.70
N VAL A 21 -22.78 6.93 -3.21
CA VAL A 21 -21.48 6.97 -3.90
C VAL A 21 -21.53 6.18 -5.20
N SER A 22 -20.75 6.60 -6.19
CA SER A 22 -20.57 5.81 -7.41
C SER A 22 -19.92 4.48 -7.06
N LEU A 23 -20.43 3.38 -7.62
CA LEU A 23 -19.81 2.07 -7.47
C LEU A 23 -18.40 2.13 -8.07
N PRO A 24 -17.36 1.71 -7.33
CA PRO A 24 -16.02 1.63 -7.90
C PRO A 24 -16.00 0.63 -9.06
N GLY A 25 -15.54 1.06 -10.25
CA GLY A 25 -15.51 0.22 -11.46
C GLY A 25 -14.47 -0.92 -11.42
N GLY A 26 -13.82 -1.23 -12.54
CA GLY A 26 -12.67 -2.16 -12.58
C GLY A 26 -11.39 -1.57 -11.98
N CYS A 27 -10.40 -2.40 -11.62
CA CYS A 27 -9.05 -1.97 -11.27
C CYS A 27 -8.03 -2.84 -12.01
N ALA A 28 -6.96 -2.24 -12.55
CA ALA A 28 -5.97 -2.96 -13.35
C ALA A 28 -5.30 -4.11 -12.60
N ILE A 29 -5.18 -4.01 -11.27
CA ILE A 29 -4.52 -5.01 -10.42
C ILE A 29 -5.46 -6.12 -9.92
N GLY A 30 -6.75 -6.09 -10.26
CA GLY A 30 -7.71 -7.15 -9.90
C GLY A 30 -9.10 -6.64 -9.50
N VAL A 31 -10.02 -7.58 -9.26
CA VAL A 31 -11.36 -7.25 -8.73
C VAL A 31 -11.23 -6.83 -7.27
N ARG A 32 -11.90 -5.73 -6.91
CA ARG A 32 -11.84 -5.16 -5.57
C ARG A 32 -13.26 -4.84 -5.10
N PRO A 33 -14.05 -5.87 -4.76
CA PRO A 33 -15.43 -5.69 -4.39
C PRO A 33 -15.53 -4.89 -3.09
N ILE A 34 -16.71 -4.29 -2.88
CA ILE A 34 -17.03 -3.54 -1.66
C ILE A 34 -18.12 -4.25 -0.85
N ASP A 35 -18.39 -5.51 -1.17
CA ASP A 35 -19.35 -6.41 -0.51
C ASP A 35 -19.20 -6.39 1.01
N GLN A 36 -17.97 -6.52 1.53
CA GLN A 36 -17.70 -6.49 2.96
C GLN A 36 -17.94 -5.11 3.60
N HIS A 37 -17.82 -4.03 2.83
CA HIS A 37 -18.22 -2.70 3.32
C HIS A 37 -19.73 -2.65 3.52
N LEU A 38 -20.49 -3.11 2.52
CA LEU A 38 -21.95 -3.07 2.52
C LEU A 38 -22.51 -3.98 3.60
N ALA A 39 -22.05 -5.22 3.67
CA ALA A 39 -22.46 -6.20 4.69
C ALA A 39 -22.20 -5.70 6.12
N GLY A 40 -21.07 -5.01 6.35
CA GLY A 40 -20.77 -4.43 7.66
C GLY A 40 -21.69 -3.25 8.01
N LEU A 41 -22.07 -2.42 7.04
CA LEU A 41 -23.05 -1.34 7.26
C LEU A 41 -24.47 -1.89 7.46
N GLU A 42 -24.86 -2.94 6.72
CA GLU A 42 -26.13 -3.65 6.91
C GLU A 42 -26.23 -4.29 8.29
N ALA A 43 -25.13 -4.86 8.79
CA ALA A 43 -25.05 -5.39 10.15
C ALA A 43 -25.33 -4.30 11.21
N LEU A 44 -24.98 -3.03 10.94
CA LEU A 44 -25.31 -1.88 11.79
C LEU A 44 -26.75 -1.36 11.60
N GLY A 45 -27.58 -2.04 10.81
CA GLY A 45 -28.97 -1.69 10.54
C GLY A 45 -29.19 -0.78 9.34
N ALA A 46 -28.20 -0.65 8.44
CA ALA A 46 -28.39 0.06 7.18
C ALA A 46 -29.16 -0.78 6.15
N THR A 47 -29.86 -0.09 5.26
CA THR A 47 -30.40 -0.65 4.03
C THR A 47 -29.52 -0.21 2.88
N VAL A 48 -29.18 -1.16 1.99
CA VAL A 48 -28.33 -0.92 0.84
C VAL A 48 -29.13 -1.18 -0.43
N SER A 49 -29.01 -0.29 -1.41
CA SER A 49 -29.53 -0.51 -2.75
C SER A 49 -28.49 -0.12 -3.80
N LEU A 50 -28.52 -0.83 -4.93
CA LEU A 50 -27.76 -0.48 -6.11
C LEU A 50 -28.71 0.08 -7.15
N ASP A 51 -28.45 1.31 -7.59
CA ASP A 51 -29.29 2.00 -8.57
C ASP A 51 -28.42 2.72 -9.59
N HIS A 52 -28.57 2.38 -10.88
CA HIS A 52 -27.85 3.01 -12.00
C HIS A 52 -26.32 3.14 -11.79
N GLY A 53 -25.67 2.15 -11.17
CA GLY A 53 -24.23 2.17 -10.90
C GLY A 53 -23.82 2.98 -9.65
N TYR A 54 -24.78 3.40 -8.83
CA TYR A 54 -24.56 3.99 -7.52
C TYR A 54 -24.92 3.01 -6.42
N VAL A 55 -24.18 3.10 -5.32
CA VAL A 55 -24.57 2.50 -4.04
C VAL A 55 -25.27 3.58 -3.23
N GLU A 56 -26.51 3.32 -2.84
CA GLU A 56 -27.22 4.11 -1.85
C GLU A 56 -27.30 3.31 -0.54
N VAL A 57 -26.93 3.97 0.56
CA VAL A 57 -27.05 3.42 1.91
C VAL A 57 -27.91 4.34 2.77
N ARG A 58 -28.86 3.79 3.52
CA ARG A 58 -29.78 4.54 4.38
C ARG A 58 -29.99 3.85 5.71
N ALA A 59 -30.02 4.61 6.79
CA ALA A 59 -30.36 4.13 8.13
C ALA A 59 -31.06 5.26 8.91
N ALA A 60 -32.25 5.00 9.44
CA ALA A 60 -32.93 5.95 10.34
C ALA A 60 -32.08 6.19 11.60
N ARG A 61 -31.48 5.12 12.12
CA ARG A 61 -30.48 5.16 13.19
C ARG A 61 -29.66 3.88 13.15
N LEU A 62 -28.33 4.01 13.10
CA LEU A 62 -27.43 2.86 13.22
C LEU A 62 -27.48 2.29 14.64
N ALA A 63 -27.37 0.98 14.75
CA ALA A 63 -27.28 0.26 16.02
C ALA A 63 -26.00 -0.57 16.05
N GLY A 64 -25.36 -0.66 17.21
CA GLY A 64 -24.20 -1.50 17.39
C GLY A 64 -24.53 -2.97 17.16
N ALA A 65 -23.59 -3.69 16.56
CA ALA A 65 -23.75 -5.10 16.20
C ALA A 65 -22.42 -5.86 16.27
N ARG A 66 -22.49 -7.18 16.22
CA ARG A 66 -21.31 -8.02 15.99
C ARG A 66 -21.18 -8.33 14.51
N PHE A 67 -20.04 -8.00 13.90
CA PHE A 67 -19.77 -8.27 12.51
C PHE A 67 -18.36 -8.85 12.33
N ARG A 68 -18.27 -9.97 11.62
CA ARG A 68 -17.00 -10.63 11.30
C ARG A 68 -16.72 -10.50 9.81
N PHE A 69 -15.62 -9.86 9.46
CA PHE A 69 -15.15 -9.81 8.07
C PHE A 69 -14.79 -11.22 7.58
N ALA A 70 -15.19 -11.56 6.36
CA ALA A 70 -14.84 -12.83 5.72
C ALA A 70 -13.33 -12.92 5.46
N MET A 71 -12.72 -11.80 5.08
CA MET A 71 -11.27 -11.64 4.98
C MET A 71 -10.86 -10.23 5.41
N PRO A 72 -9.66 -10.03 5.97
CA PRO A 72 -9.18 -8.70 6.34
C PRO A 72 -9.25 -7.74 5.15
N THR A 73 -9.90 -6.59 5.34
CA THR A 73 -10.08 -5.57 4.31
C THR A 73 -9.82 -4.20 4.92
N VAL A 74 -8.74 -3.54 4.50
CA VAL A 74 -8.30 -2.25 5.07
C VAL A 74 -9.43 -1.23 5.03
N THR A 75 -9.92 -0.92 3.84
CA THR A 75 -10.94 0.11 3.67
C THR A 75 -12.30 -0.35 4.18
N GLY A 76 -12.58 -1.66 4.22
CA GLY A 76 -13.82 -2.18 4.78
C GLY A 76 -13.86 -2.01 6.30
N THR A 77 -12.76 -2.36 6.99
CA THR A 77 -12.59 -2.12 8.42
C THR A 77 -12.69 -0.63 8.74
N GLU A 78 -11.98 0.24 8.02
CA GLU A 78 -12.05 1.70 8.22
C GLU A 78 -13.48 2.25 8.05
N ASN A 79 -14.18 1.83 7.00
CA ASN A 79 -15.51 2.32 6.68
C ASN A 79 -16.54 1.94 7.75
N VAL A 80 -16.55 0.68 8.17
CA VAL A 80 -17.48 0.18 9.20
C VAL A 80 -17.11 0.73 10.58
N MET A 81 -15.81 0.87 10.89
CA MET A 81 -15.33 1.50 12.11
C MET A 81 -15.82 2.94 12.23
N MET A 82 -15.66 3.76 11.18
CA MET A 82 -16.17 5.14 11.17
C MET A 82 -17.69 5.18 11.37
N ALA A 83 -18.44 4.27 10.73
CA ALA A 83 -19.89 4.20 10.90
C ALA A 83 -20.32 3.86 12.34
N ALA A 84 -19.63 2.90 12.95
CA ALA A 84 -19.90 2.41 14.30
C ALA A 84 -19.69 3.48 15.38
N THR A 85 -18.81 4.48 15.15
CA THR A 85 -18.52 5.54 16.14
C THR A 85 -19.74 6.35 16.58
N LEU A 86 -20.78 6.46 15.75
CA LEU A 86 -22.04 7.17 16.07
C LEU A 86 -23.26 6.23 16.14
N ALA A 87 -23.05 4.91 16.06
CA ALA A 87 -24.12 3.93 16.19
C ALA A 87 -24.62 3.87 17.65
N ARG A 88 -25.88 3.50 17.88
CA ARG A 88 -26.39 3.32 19.25
C ARG A 88 -25.90 1.98 19.82
N GLY A 89 -25.13 2.02 20.90
CA GLY A 89 -24.67 0.83 21.62
C GLY A 89 -23.29 0.38 21.18
N THR A 90 -22.95 -0.87 21.48
CA THR A 90 -21.60 -1.42 21.24
C THR A 90 -21.55 -2.22 19.94
N THR A 91 -20.51 -1.96 19.14
CA THR A 91 -20.15 -2.74 17.96
C THR A 91 -18.91 -3.56 18.24
N LEU A 92 -18.93 -4.83 17.84
CA LEU A 92 -17.79 -5.72 17.86
C LEU A 92 -17.43 -6.10 16.42
N LEU A 93 -16.28 -5.63 15.95
CA LEU A 93 -15.76 -5.98 14.62
C LEU A 93 -14.67 -7.04 14.77
N GLU A 94 -14.78 -8.15 14.04
CA GLU A 94 -13.84 -9.27 14.11
C GLU A 94 -13.20 -9.54 12.75
N ASN A 95 -11.97 -10.09 12.77
CA ASN A 95 -11.15 -10.31 11.58
C ASN A 95 -10.83 -9.00 10.82
N CYS A 96 -10.66 -7.92 11.58
CA CYS A 96 -10.31 -6.60 11.08
C CYS A 96 -8.93 -6.58 10.42
N ALA A 97 -8.76 -5.68 9.45
CA ALA A 97 -7.44 -5.30 8.97
C ALA A 97 -6.62 -4.65 10.10
N ARG A 98 -5.32 -4.96 10.14
CA ARG A 98 -4.41 -4.60 11.24
C ARG A 98 -3.34 -3.59 10.80
N GLU A 99 -3.46 -3.09 9.59
CA GLU A 99 -2.54 -2.17 8.97
C GLU A 99 -2.35 -0.92 9.85
N PRO A 100 -1.14 -0.34 9.91
CA PRO A 100 -0.87 0.86 10.70
C PRO A 100 -1.81 2.03 10.39
N GLU A 101 -2.30 2.10 9.15
CA GLU A 101 -3.27 3.09 8.67
C GLU A 101 -4.64 2.96 9.38
N VAL A 102 -5.11 1.72 9.61
CA VAL A 102 -6.35 1.44 10.37
C VAL A 102 -6.19 1.88 11.83
N ALA A 103 -5.06 1.55 12.43
CA ALA A 103 -4.76 1.96 13.80
C ALA A 103 -4.63 3.49 13.93
N ASP A 104 -4.13 4.17 12.89
CA ASP A 104 -4.03 5.63 12.87
C ASP A 104 -5.39 6.32 12.76
N LEU A 105 -6.29 5.79 11.91
CA LEU A 105 -7.67 6.24 11.85
C LEU A 105 -8.38 6.06 13.19
N ALA A 106 -8.19 4.92 13.85
CA ALA A 106 -8.76 4.70 15.18
C ALA A 106 -8.26 5.74 16.20
N ARG A 107 -6.95 6.07 16.19
CA ARG A 107 -6.39 7.12 17.05
C ARG A 107 -6.99 8.50 16.77
N LEU A 108 -7.17 8.87 15.50
CA LEU A 108 -7.84 10.11 15.13
C LEU A 108 -9.28 10.13 15.66
N LEU A 109 -10.05 9.07 15.45
CA LEU A 109 -11.43 8.97 15.92
C LEU A 109 -11.53 9.07 17.45
N VAL A 110 -10.61 8.42 18.18
CA VAL A 110 -10.51 8.55 19.64
C VAL A 110 -10.16 9.98 20.06
N ALA A 111 -9.23 10.65 19.37
CA ALA A 111 -8.93 12.05 19.62
C ALA A 111 -10.12 12.98 19.36
N MET A 112 -11.02 12.59 18.46
CA MET A 112 -12.30 13.27 18.20
C MET A 112 -13.40 12.91 19.21
N GLY A 113 -13.13 12.02 20.18
CA GLY A 113 -14.07 11.62 21.24
C GLY A 113 -14.80 10.29 21.00
N ALA A 114 -14.38 9.47 20.04
CA ALA A 114 -14.91 8.11 19.90
C ALA A 114 -14.35 7.18 21.00
N HIS A 115 -15.10 6.15 21.36
CA HIS A 115 -14.64 5.09 22.25
C HIS A 115 -14.30 3.84 21.42
N ILE A 116 -13.01 3.60 21.17
CA ILE A 116 -12.52 2.49 20.34
C ILE A 116 -11.39 1.78 21.08
N GLU A 117 -11.54 0.48 21.30
CA GLU A 117 -10.50 -0.42 21.82
C GLU A 117 -10.05 -1.43 20.77
N GLY A 118 -8.81 -1.91 20.88
CA GLY A 118 -8.23 -2.90 19.97
C GLY A 118 -7.58 -2.31 18.70
N ALA A 119 -7.27 -1.01 18.66
CA ALA A 119 -6.63 -0.38 17.50
C ALA A 119 -5.33 -1.12 17.08
N GLY A 120 -5.30 -1.67 15.86
CA GLY A 120 -4.19 -2.48 15.34
C GLY A 120 -4.33 -4.00 15.58
N GLU A 121 -5.39 -4.42 16.29
CA GLU A 121 -5.74 -5.82 16.49
C GLU A 121 -6.83 -6.30 15.54
N ALA A 122 -6.99 -7.63 15.45
CA ALA A 122 -8.00 -8.25 14.59
C ALA A 122 -9.43 -8.07 15.12
N THR A 123 -9.58 -7.58 16.35
CA THR A 123 -10.87 -7.38 17.00
C THR A 123 -10.94 -5.94 17.52
N LEU A 124 -11.99 -5.22 17.11
CA LEU A 124 -12.27 -3.85 17.56
C LEU A 124 -13.56 -3.82 18.37
N HIS A 125 -13.50 -3.19 19.54
CA HIS A 125 -14.68 -2.88 20.35
C HIS A 125 -14.95 -1.38 20.24
N ILE A 126 -16.15 -1.03 19.78
CA ILE A 126 -16.52 0.36 19.51
C ILE A 126 -17.81 0.67 20.25
N GLU A 127 -17.76 1.56 21.24
CA GLU A 127 -18.95 2.11 21.88
C GLU A 127 -19.34 3.39 21.14
N GLY A 128 -20.52 3.40 20.53
CA GLY A 128 -20.94 4.55 19.76
C GLY A 128 -21.39 5.71 20.65
N VAL A 129 -20.96 6.92 20.27
CA VAL A 129 -21.16 8.16 21.02
C VAL A 129 -22.16 9.08 20.30
N PRO A 130 -22.80 10.04 21.00
CA PRO A 130 -23.78 10.93 20.36
C PRO A 130 -23.19 11.87 19.30
N SER A 131 -21.91 12.23 19.43
CA SER A 131 -21.23 13.15 18.51
C SER A 131 -19.71 13.06 18.65
N LEU A 132 -19.01 13.36 17.56
CA LEU A 132 -17.56 13.57 17.55
C LEU A 132 -17.24 15.08 17.45
N GLY A 133 -16.13 15.48 18.07
CA GLY A 133 -15.55 16.82 18.02
C GLY A 133 -14.43 16.95 16.96
N ALA A 134 -13.84 18.13 16.88
CA ALA A 134 -12.63 18.35 16.09
C ALA A 134 -11.38 17.85 16.85
N ALA A 135 -10.36 17.41 16.12
CA ALA A 135 -9.09 17.00 16.69
C ALA A 135 -7.93 17.47 15.81
N SER A 136 -6.77 17.72 16.43
CA SER A 136 -5.49 17.85 15.73
C SER A 136 -4.80 16.50 15.73
N HIS A 137 -4.41 16.01 14.55
CA HIS A 137 -3.79 14.70 14.39
C HIS A 137 -2.65 14.77 13.39
N GLN A 138 -1.51 14.17 13.73
CA GLN A 138 -0.38 14.03 12.82
C GLN A 138 -0.50 12.70 12.09
N VAL A 139 -0.65 12.75 10.76
CA VAL A 139 -0.67 11.56 9.92
C VAL A 139 0.66 10.80 10.07
N ILE A 140 0.57 9.48 10.19
CA ILE A 140 1.76 8.62 10.28
C ILE A 140 2.64 8.70 9.03
N PRO A 141 3.96 8.44 9.16
CA PRO A 141 4.84 8.34 7.99
C PRO A 141 4.40 7.23 7.02
N ASP A 142 4.54 7.47 5.72
CA ASP A 142 4.24 6.47 4.70
C ASP A 142 5.27 5.33 4.73
N ARG A 143 4.83 4.18 5.24
CA ARG A 143 5.65 2.97 5.35
C ARG A 143 6.02 2.36 3.99
N ILE A 144 5.24 2.60 2.95
CA ILE A 144 5.49 2.07 1.61
C ILE A 144 6.51 2.94 0.89
N GLU A 145 6.40 4.26 1.03
CA GLU A 145 7.45 5.18 0.56
C GLU A 145 8.77 4.87 1.28
N GLY A 146 8.73 4.78 2.61
CA GLY A 146 9.91 4.41 3.40
C GLY A 146 10.50 3.08 2.94
N GLY A 147 9.69 2.02 2.84
CA GLY A 147 10.12 0.71 2.34
C GLY A 147 10.73 0.77 0.93
N THR A 148 10.21 1.62 0.05
CA THR A 148 10.73 1.78 -1.31
C THR A 148 12.15 2.35 -1.31
N TYR A 149 12.44 3.37 -0.51
CA TYR A 149 13.80 3.90 -0.39
C TYR A 149 14.77 2.94 0.32
N LEU A 150 14.27 2.11 1.23
CA LEU A 150 15.07 1.05 1.87
C LEU A 150 15.43 -0.04 0.86
N ILE A 151 14.55 -0.32 -0.12
CA ILE A 151 14.81 -1.26 -1.22
C ILE A 151 15.71 -0.63 -2.30
N ALA A 152 15.53 0.66 -2.60
CA ALA A 152 16.30 1.36 -3.61
C ALA A 152 17.77 1.58 -3.21
N ALA A 153 18.05 1.77 -1.92
CA ALA A 153 19.39 2.02 -1.40
C ALA A 153 20.45 0.95 -1.76
N PRO A 154 20.20 -0.35 -1.53
CA PRO A 154 21.16 -1.39 -1.86
C PRO A 154 21.27 -1.70 -3.35
N ALA A 155 20.27 -1.35 -4.16
CA ALA A 155 20.22 -1.78 -5.55
C ALA A 155 21.41 -1.26 -6.39
N PRO A 156 21.85 0.02 -6.31
CA PRO A 156 23.06 0.49 -7.01
C PRO A 156 24.38 -0.02 -6.42
N ALA A 157 24.37 -0.42 -5.14
CA ALA A 157 25.55 -0.85 -4.41
C ALA A 157 26.04 -2.25 -4.80
N SER A 158 25.15 -3.08 -5.38
CA SER A 158 25.50 -4.44 -5.83
C SER A 158 26.43 -4.44 -7.05
N GLN A 159 26.50 -3.33 -7.80
CA GLN A 159 27.37 -3.18 -8.98
C GLN A 159 28.60 -2.27 -8.72
N SER A 160 28.60 -1.45 -7.67
CA SER A 160 29.75 -0.60 -7.32
C SER A 160 29.82 -0.29 -5.82
N SER A 161 31.03 -0.15 -5.27
CA SER A 161 31.31 -0.01 -3.82
C SER A 161 30.78 1.28 -3.13
N LYS A 162 29.95 2.08 -3.81
CA LYS A 162 29.33 3.29 -3.26
C LYS A 162 27.81 3.14 -3.22
N GLY A 163 27.31 2.44 -2.21
CA GLY A 163 25.87 2.35 -1.97
C GLY A 163 25.24 3.69 -1.58
N ILE A 164 23.96 3.86 -1.92
CA ILE A 164 23.16 4.99 -1.48
C ILE A 164 22.80 4.77 -0.01
N ARG A 165 23.16 5.70 0.88
CA ARG A 165 22.70 5.69 2.27
C ARG A 165 21.31 6.32 2.33
N SER A 166 20.27 5.53 2.57
CA SER A 166 18.92 6.06 2.81
C SER A 166 18.55 5.94 4.29
N SER A 167 17.85 6.97 4.79
CA SER A 167 17.19 6.94 6.10
C SER A 167 15.70 7.23 5.91
N ALA A 168 14.83 6.31 6.32
CA ALA A 168 13.38 6.47 6.20
C ALA A 168 12.70 6.49 7.59
N ARG A 169 11.71 7.35 7.78
CA ARG A 169 10.79 7.25 8.92
C ARG A 169 9.82 6.10 8.63
N THR A 170 9.83 5.05 9.43
CA THR A 170 8.81 3.99 9.37
C THR A 170 8.04 3.90 10.69
N PRO A 171 6.72 3.63 10.65
CA PRO A 171 5.91 3.54 11.86
C PRO A 171 6.17 2.26 12.67
N SER A 172 6.90 1.27 12.15
CA SER A 172 7.25 0.07 12.93
C SER A 172 8.51 -0.65 12.44
N ARG A 173 9.13 -1.42 13.35
CA ARG A 173 10.21 -2.39 13.05
C ARG A 173 9.73 -3.59 12.19
N ARG A 174 8.40 -3.77 12.05
CA ARG A 174 7.75 -4.89 11.34
C ARG A 174 7.47 -4.58 9.87
N THR A 175 7.64 -3.33 9.44
CA THR A 175 7.46 -2.89 8.05
C THR A 175 8.76 -2.81 7.28
N SER A 176 9.91 -3.09 7.90
CA SER A 176 11.14 -3.28 7.14
C SER A 176 10.96 -4.56 6.32
N PRO A 177 11.00 -4.49 4.97
CA PRO A 177 11.06 -5.71 4.18
C PRO A 177 12.23 -6.57 4.71
N PRO A 178 12.17 -7.90 4.60
CA PRO A 178 13.35 -8.74 4.79
C PRO A 178 14.37 -8.31 3.73
N VAL A 179 15.14 -7.27 4.01
CA VAL A 179 16.17 -6.80 3.08
C VAL A 179 17.24 -7.86 3.14
N ALA A 180 17.23 -8.70 2.12
CA ALA A 180 18.23 -9.73 1.95
C ALA A 180 19.60 -9.05 2.00
N ALA A 181 20.38 -9.37 3.05
CA ALA A 181 21.74 -8.88 3.23
C ALA A 181 21.87 -7.34 3.22
N ALA A 182 21.16 -6.64 4.11
CA ALA A 182 21.52 -5.27 4.48
C ALA A 182 21.61 -5.08 5.99
N GLU A 183 22.60 -4.32 6.44
CA GLU A 183 22.64 -3.83 7.82
C GLU A 183 21.53 -2.80 7.98
N VAL A 184 20.52 -3.15 8.79
CA VAL A 184 19.41 -2.27 9.15
C VAL A 184 19.66 -1.70 10.54
N GLU A 185 20.03 -0.42 10.61
CA GLU A 185 20.14 0.31 11.87
C GLU A 185 18.83 1.07 12.12
N VAL A 186 18.08 0.67 13.15
CA VAL A 186 16.85 1.36 13.56
C VAL A 186 17.18 2.32 14.69
N GLY A 187 17.07 3.62 14.41
CA GLY A 187 17.17 4.70 15.39
C GLY A 187 15.82 5.36 15.69
N PRO A 188 15.77 6.33 16.63
CA PRO A 188 14.55 7.07 16.94
C PRO A 188 14.04 7.83 15.72
N GLY A 189 12.95 7.34 15.12
CA GLY A 189 12.35 7.96 13.93
C GLY A 189 13.18 7.82 12.65
N SER A 190 14.13 6.88 12.57
CA SER A 190 14.87 6.65 11.32
C SER A 190 15.29 5.20 11.18
N VAL A 191 15.13 4.64 9.99
CA VAL A 191 15.69 3.36 9.59
C VAL A 191 16.78 3.63 8.58
N ARG A 192 18.02 3.27 8.90
CA ARG A 192 19.15 3.33 7.98
C ARG A 192 19.41 1.94 7.42
N VAL A 193 19.62 1.87 6.11
CA VAL A 193 19.99 0.63 5.40
C VAL A 193 21.36 0.81 4.77
N ARG A 194 22.23 -0.19 4.95
CA ARG A 194 23.48 -0.34 4.19
C ARG A 194 23.49 -1.69 3.51
N ALA A 195 23.73 -1.73 2.21
CA ALA A 195 23.94 -2.99 1.52
C ALA A 195 25.12 -3.75 2.13
N SER A 196 24.92 -5.01 2.51
CA SER A 196 26.01 -5.96 2.64
C SER A 196 26.07 -6.75 1.33
N CYS A 197 27.12 -6.56 0.54
CA CYS A 197 27.29 -7.30 -0.70
C CYS A 197 28.00 -8.65 -0.41
N PRO A 198 27.64 -9.73 -1.13
CA PRO A 198 26.62 -9.79 -2.17
C PRO A 198 25.18 -9.90 -1.63
N LEU A 199 24.22 -9.34 -2.38
CA LEU A 199 22.79 -9.56 -2.15
C LEU A 199 22.45 -11.03 -2.45
N ARG A 200 21.59 -11.66 -1.63
CA ARG A 200 21.20 -13.07 -1.81
C ARG A 200 19.71 -13.20 -2.08
N ALA A 201 19.33 -14.11 -2.96
CA ALA A 201 17.94 -14.40 -3.28
C ALA A 201 17.13 -14.79 -2.03
N ARG A 202 15.88 -14.33 -1.96
CA ARG A 202 14.96 -14.59 -0.84
C ARG A 202 13.51 -14.59 -1.32
N ASP A 203 12.81 -15.66 -1.00
CA ASP A 203 11.39 -15.82 -1.30
C ASP A 203 10.52 -14.90 -0.44
N VAL A 204 9.41 -14.42 -1.01
CA VAL A 204 8.37 -13.69 -0.27
C VAL A 204 6.98 -14.12 -0.70
N VAL A 205 6.07 -14.17 0.26
CA VAL A 205 4.64 -14.35 0.04
C VAL A 205 3.96 -13.13 0.63
N THR A 206 3.20 -12.40 -0.19
CA THR A 206 2.45 -11.26 0.33
C THR A 206 1.36 -11.77 1.28
N ALA A 207 0.99 -10.99 2.29
CA ALA A 207 -0.10 -11.33 3.20
C ALA A 207 -0.66 -10.05 3.84
N PRO A 208 -1.89 -10.09 4.41
CA PRO A 208 -2.38 -8.99 5.23
C PRO A 208 -1.41 -8.67 6.37
N PHE A 209 -1.40 -7.43 6.86
CA PHE A 209 -0.51 -7.03 7.95
C PHE A 209 -0.73 -7.93 9.18
N PRO A 210 0.33 -8.42 9.86
CA PRO A 210 1.74 -8.00 9.79
C PRO A 210 2.61 -8.77 8.78
N GLY A 211 2.01 -9.48 7.81
CA GLY A 211 2.75 -10.14 6.74
C GLY A 211 3.42 -9.17 5.75
N PHE A 212 4.11 -9.73 4.74
CA PHE A 212 4.80 -8.91 3.75
C PHE A 212 3.79 -8.10 2.91
N PRO A 213 3.91 -6.76 2.85
CA PRO A 213 2.91 -5.93 2.21
C PRO A 213 3.00 -6.05 0.68
N THR A 214 1.88 -6.39 0.04
CA THR A 214 1.73 -6.40 -1.44
C THR A 214 2.15 -5.08 -2.09
N ASP A 215 2.08 -3.97 -1.36
CA ASP A 215 2.49 -2.64 -1.83
C ASP A 215 4.01 -2.44 -2.00
N LEU A 216 4.84 -3.33 -1.44
CA LEU A 216 6.30 -3.36 -1.65
C LEU A 216 6.74 -4.49 -2.59
N GLN A 217 5.80 -5.30 -3.09
CA GLN A 217 6.09 -6.48 -3.89
C GLN A 217 6.87 -6.13 -5.17
N ALA A 218 6.44 -5.11 -5.90
CA ALA A 218 7.05 -4.74 -7.19
C ALA A 218 8.48 -4.21 -7.01
N GLN A 219 8.69 -3.34 -6.03
CA GLN A 219 9.99 -2.77 -5.70
C GLN A 219 10.95 -3.88 -5.23
N TYR A 220 10.45 -4.82 -4.41
CA TYR A 220 11.23 -5.96 -3.95
C TYR A 220 11.62 -6.89 -5.11
N MET A 221 10.73 -7.12 -6.06
CA MET A 221 11.04 -7.88 -7.27
C MET A 221 12.20 -7.27 -8.04
N THR A 222 12.21 -5.95 -8.23
CA THR A 222 13.35 -5.24 -8.84
C THR A 222 14.65 -5.51 -8.10
N LEU A 223 14.66 -5.44 -6.76
CA LEU A 223 15.85 -5.75 -5.97
C LEU A 223 16.31 -7.20 -6.16
N MET A 224 15.39 -8.15 -6.26
CA MET A 224 15.72 -9.57 -6.47
C MET A 224 16.33 -9.86 -7.84
N THR A 225 16.13 -9.00 -8.84
CA THR A 225 16.88 -9.11 -10.11
C THR A 225 18.39 -8.92 -9.89
N GLN A 226 18.80 -8.25 -8.81
CA GLN A 226 20.20 -7.96 -8.49
C GLN A 226 20.78 -8.91 -7.43
N ALA A 227 20.00 -9.88 -6.93
CA ALA A 227 20.40 -10.77 -5.86
C ALA A 227 20.88 -12.12 -6.40
N GLU A 228 21.92 -12.71 -5.81
CA GLU A 228 22.45 -14.02 -6.19
C GLU A 228 21.46 -15.16 -5.90
N GLY A 229 21.01 -15.84 -6.94
CA GLY A 229 20.16 -17.03 -6.87
C GLY A 229 18.79 -16.84 -7.52
N VAL A 230 17.84 -17.68 -7.12
CA VAL A 230 16.46 -17.64 -7.61
C VAL A 230 15.53 -17.28 -6.45
N SER A 231 14.72 -16.24 -6.62
CA SER A 231 13.71 -15.82 -5.64
C SER A 231 12.30 -16.11 -6.16
N THR A 232 11.44 -16.62 -5.30
CA THR A 232 10.02 -16.85 -5.59
C THR A 232 9.18 -15.80 -4.87
N ILE A 233 8.41 -15.03 -5.65
CA ILE A 233 7.50 -14.00 -5.16
C ILE A 233 6.08 -14.46 -5.42
N ILE A 234 5.28 -14.65 -4.37
CA ILE A 234 3.88 -15.08 -4.48
C ILE A 234 2.96 -13.94 -4.03
N GLU A 235 2.14 -13.44 -4.94
CA GLU A 235 1.15 -12.41 -4.67
C GLU A 235 -0.20 -13.05 -4.29
N THR A 236 -0.68 -12.84 -3.08
CA THR A 236 -1.90 -13.45 -2.52
C THR A 236 -3.04 -12.46 -2.31
N ILE A 237 -2.78 -11.15 -2.37
CA ILE A 237 -3.77 -10.09 -2.15
C ILE A 237 -4.46 -9.67 -3.45
N PHE A 238 -3.70 -9.45 -4.52
CA PHE A 238 -4.22 -8.98 -5.80
C PHE A 238 -3.94 -9.94 -6.96
N GLU A 239 -4.95 -10.26 -7.76
CA GLU A 239 -4.87 -11.30 -8.80
C GLU A 239 -3.95 -10.90 -9.96
N ASN A 240 -3.91 -9.60 -10.32
CA ASN A 240 -3.25 -9.12 -11.52
C ASN A 240 -2.17 -8.06 -11.21
N ARG A 241 -1.40 -8.24 -10.13
CA ARG A 241 -0.39 -7.26 -9.68
C ARG A 241 1.03 -7.47 -10.23
N LEU A 242 1.22 -8.42 -11.13
CA LEU A 242 2.54 -8.73 -11.73
C LEU A 242 2.76 -8.04 -13.09
N GLN A 243 1.94 -7.04 -13.45
CA GLN A 243 2.00 -6.37 -14.78
C GLN A 243 3.35 -5.70 -15.08
N HIS A 244 4.05 -5.22 -14.05
CA HIS A 244 5.38 -4.61 -14.17
C HIS A 244 6.46 -5.58 -14.66
N VAL A 245 6.24 -6.90 -14.59
CA VAL A 245 7.21 -7.90 -15.06
C VAL A 245 7.50 -7.74 -16.55
N ALA A 246 6.49 -7.40 -17.37
CA ALA A 246 6.68 -7.21 -18.80
C ALA A 246 7.65 -6.04 -19.09
N GLU A 247 7.56 -4.97 -18.31
CA GLU A 247 8.43 -3.80 -18.43
C GLU A 247 9.83 -4.08 -17.88
N LEU A 248 9.97 -4.83 -16.79
CA LEU A 248 11.28 -5.30 -16.32
C LEU A 248 11.95 -6.25 -17.33
N ALA A 249 11.18 -7.11 -18.01
CA ALA A 249 11.69 -7.97 -19.07
C ALA A 249 12.19 -7.18 -20.29
N ARG A 250 11.56 -6.04 -20.62
CA ARG A 250 12.08 -5.09 -21.63
C ARG A 250 13.45 -4.51 -21.24
N MET A 251 13.72 -4.38 -19.94
CA MET A 251 15.02 -4.00 -19.39
C MET A 251 15.98 -5.18 -19.24
N GLY A 252 15.62 -6.39 -19.70
CA GLY A 252 16.47 -7.57 -19.68
C GLY A 252 16.34 -8.49 -18.46
N ALA A 253 15.39 -8.22 -17.54
CA ALA A 253 15.21 -9.06 -16.36
C ALA A 253 14.74 -10.49 -16.72
N ASP A 254 15.36 -11.52 -16.12
CA ASP A 254 14.91 -12.92 -16.22
C ASP A 254 13.89 -13.24 -15.12
N ILE A 255 12.61 -13.11 -15.47
CA ILE A 255 11.48 -13.34 -14.57
C ILE A 255 10.46 -14.23 -15.26
N ARG A 256 10.13 -15.37 -14.65
CA ARG A 256 9.08 -16.28 -15.11
C ARG A 256 7.84 -16.15 -14.25
N VAL A 257 6.69 -15.89 -14.86
CA VAL A 257 5.41 -15.76 -14.16
C VAL A 257 4.52 -16.94 -14.48
N GLU A 258 3.98 -17.56 -13.42
CA GLU A 258 2.96 -18.61 -13.50
C GLU A 258 1.83 -18.27 -12.52
N GLY A 259 0.68 -17.86 -13.07
CA GLY A 259 -0.44 -17.36 -12.29
C GLY A 259 -0.03 -16.15 -11.43
N ARG A 260 0.02 -16.35 -10.11
CA ARG A 260 0.34 -15.31 -9.11
C ARG A 260 1.75 -15.46 -8.53
N THR A 261 2.55 -16.35 -9.11
CA THR A 261 3.91 -16.64 -8.69
C THR A 261 4.89 -16.12 -9.73
N ALA A 262 5.89 -15.37 -9.30
CA ALA A 262 7.01 -14.93 -10.12
C ALA A 262 8.32 -15.54 -9.60
N ARG A 263 9.07 -16.19 -10.48
CA ARG A 263 10.43 -16.68 -10.21
C ARG A 263 11.42 -15.72 -10.84
N VAL A 264 12.19 -15.04 -10.01
CA VAL A 264 13.17 -14.02 -10.40
C VAL A 264 14.55 -14.64 -10.34
N HIS A 265 15.27 -14.62 -11.46
CA HIS A 265 16.63 -15.12 -11.56
C HIS A 265 17.61 -13.94 -11.48
N GLY A 266 18.53 -13.99 -10.52
CA GLY A 266 19.54 -12.96 -10.32
C GLY A 266 20.94 -13.53 -10.00
N PRO A 267 21.99 -12.71 -10.13
CA PRO A 267 21.95 -11.33 -10.61
C PRO A 267 21.76 -11.27 -12.14
N THR A 268 20.93 -10.35 -12.61
CA THR A 268 20.68 -10.08 -14.03
C THR A 268 21.02 -8.61 -14.32
N PRO A 269 21.97 -8.33 -15.23
CA PRO A 269 22.23 -6.98 -15.71
C PRO A 269 20.97 -6.40 -16.35
N LEU A 270 20.57 -5.21 -15.91
CA LEU A 270 19.46 -4.50 -16.55
C LEU A 270 20.03 -3.49 -17.55
N ALA A 271 19.33 -3.32 -18.67
CA ALA A 271 19.62 -2.31 -19.68
C ALA A 271 18.55 -1.22 -19.65
N GLY A 272 18.97 0.02 -19.87
CA GLY A 272 18.10 1.17 -19.98
C GLY A 272 17.16 1.01 -21.18
N ALA A 273 15.89 1.34 -20.96
CA ALA A 273 14.85 1.22 -21.97
C ALA A 273 13.72 2.23 -21.74
N ASN A 274 12.89 2.43 -22.77
CA ASN A 274 11.62 3.12 -22.63
C ASN A 274 10.57 2.14 -22.09
N VAL A 275 10.05 2.44 -20.91
CA VAL A 275 9.11 1.61 -20.15
C VAL A 275 7.88 2.41 -19.72
N MET A 276 6.75 1.72 -19.54
CA MET A 276 5.47 2.36 -19.21
C MET A 276 4.96 1.96 -17.82
N ALA A 277 4.70 2.94 -16.97
CA ALA A 277 4.05 2.67 -15.68
C ALA A 277 2.62 2.13 -15.86
N THR A 278 2.33 1.00 -15.22
CA THR A 278 0.99 0.35 -15.21
C THR A 278 0.15 0.73 -13.99
N ASP A 279 0.81 0.98 -12.85
CA ASP A 279 0.20 1.36 -11.58
C ASP A 279 1.21 2.08 -10.67
N LEU A 280 0.74 2.54 -9.51
CA LEU A 280 1.52 3.35 -8.56
C LEU A 280 2.77 2.66 -8.02
N ARG A 281 2.73 1.33 -7.78
CA ARG A 281 3.87 0.63 -7.19
C ARG A 281 4.77 0.05 -8.29
N ALA A 282 4.19 -0.35 -9.42
CA ALA A 282 4.93 -0.64 -10.64
C ALA A 282 5.78 0.55 -11.10
N SER A 283 5.25 1.78 -11.07
CA SER A 283 6.02 2.97 -11.46
C SER A 283 7.25 3.18 -10.59
N ALA A 284 7.12 3.02 -9.26
CA ALA A 284 8.26 3.12 -8.35
C ALA A 284 9.28 2.00 -8.58
N SER A 285 8.82 0.78 -8.86
CA SER A 285 9.66 -0.36 -9.23
C SER A 285 10.49 -0.10 -10.49
N LEU A 286 9.90 0.50 -11.52
CA LEU A 286 10.62 0.86 -12.75
C LEU A 286 11.63 2.00 -12.55
N VAL A 287 11.30 3.00 -11.73
CA VAL A 287 12.28 4.03 -11.34
C VAL A 287 13.47 3.40 -10.63
N VAL A 288 13.23 2.47 -9.68
CA VAL A 288 14.31 1.74 -8.99
C VAL A 288 15.12 0.88 -9.96
N ALA A 289 14.48 0.27 -10.96
CA ALA A 289 15.18 -0.51 -11.99
C ALA A 289 16.11 0.37 -12.83
N GLY A 290 15.66 1.58 -13.19
CA GLY A 290 16.48 2.56 -13.91
C GLY A 290 17.71 3.03 -13.13
N LEU A 291 17.69 3.00 -11.79
CA LEU A 291 18.85 3.35 -10.96
C LEU A 291 20.00 2.33 -11.04
N VAL A 292 19.72 1.09 -11.49
CA VAL A 292 20.70 0.01 -11.58
C VAL A 292 20.95 -0.48 -13.01
N ALA A 293 20.19 0.05 -13.97
CA ALA A 293 20.32 -0.33 -15.37
C ALA A 293 21.50 0.40 -16.02
N GLU A 294 22.15 -0.27 -16.96
CA GLU A 294 23.16 0.34 -17.82
C GLU A 294 22.49 1.20 -18.90
N GLY A 295 22.92 2.45 -19.04
CA GLY A 295 22.36 3.39 -20.01
C GLY A 295 21.21 4.24 -19.45
N GLU A 296 20.31 4.68 -20.34
CA GLU A 296 19.22 5.59 -19.99
C GLU A 296 17.88 4.85 -19.94
N THR A 297 17.12 5.07 -18.86
CA THR A 297 15.74 4.54 -18.72
C THR A 297 14.76 5.70 -18.74
N VAL A 298 13.76 5.64 -19.63
CA VAL A 298 12.66 6.61 -19.70
C VAL A 298 11.39 5.94 -19.18
N VAL A 299 10.82 6.47 -18.10
CA VAL A 299 9.59 5.95 -17.49
C VAL A 299 8.40 6.83 -17.85
N ASP A 300 7.56 6.34 -18.77
CA ASP A 300 6.33 7.00 -19.20
C ASP A 300 5.16 6.76 -18.24
N ARG A 301 4.10 7.57 -18.41
CA ARG A 301 2.86 7.52 -17.61
C ARG A 301 3.09 7.73 -16.11
N ILE A 302 4.02 8.63 -15.78
CA ILE A 302 4.44 8.93 -14.41
C ILE A 302 3.32 9.45 -13.51
N TYR A 303 2.17 9.86 -14.06
CA TYR A 303 0.96 10.21 -13.30
C TYR A 303 0.49 9.07 -12.38
N HIS A 304 0.88 7.81 -12.65
CA HIS A 304 0.67 6.71 -11.72
C HIS A 304 1.50 6.85 -10.45
N LEU A 305 2.77 7.28 -10.56
CA LEU A 305 3.71 7.52 -9.47
C LEU A 305 3.24 8.69 -8.58
N ASP A 306 2.80 9.78 -9.22
CA ASP A 306 2.38 11.02 -8.56
C ASP A 306 1.20 10.82 -7.59
N ARG A 307 0.46 9.71 -7.72
CA ARG A 307 -0.65 9.37 -6.83
C ARG A 307 -0.21 8.95 -5.43
N GLY A 308 1.08 8.69 -5.20
CA GLY A 308 1.55 8.19 -3.91
C GLY A 308 3.04 8.35 -3.63
N TYR A 309 3.79 9.05 -4.49
CA TYR A 309 5.14 9.52 -4.17
C TYR A 309 5.25 11.01 -4.48
N GLU A 310 5.60 11.78 -3.46
CA GLU A 310 5.85 13.20 -3.60
C GLU A 310 7.30 13.44 -4.02
N ALA A 311 7.50 14.03 -5.20
CA ALA A 311 8.80 14.49 -5.71
C ALA A 311 9.93 13.44 -5.58
N MET A 312 9.65 12.20 -6.02
CA MET A 312 10.58 11.08 -5.89
C MET A 312 11.91 11.38 -6.59
N GLU A 313 11.87 12.03 -7.76
CA GLU A 313 13.05 12.47 -8.50
C GLU A 313 13.92 13.42 -7.67
N THR A 314 13.30 14.39 -6.98
CA THR A 314 14.01 15.34 -6.13
C THR A 314 14.66 14.64 -4.93
N LYS A 315 13.92 13.72 -4.29
CA LYS A 315 14.42 12.93 -3.15
C LYS A 315 15.58 12.01 -3.56
N LEU A 316 15.47 11.33 -4.69
CA LEU A 316 16.52 10.48 -5.24
C LEU A 316 17.74 11.29 -5.70
N HIS A 317 17.54 12.45 -6.33
CA HIS A 317 18.64 13.34 -6.74
C HIS A 317 19.46 13.80 -5.51
N ARG A 318 18.79 14.15 -4.41
CA ARG A 318 19.47 14.47 -3.12
C ARG A 318 20.25 13.29 -2.53
N LEU A 319 19.88 12.06 -2.88
CA LEU A 319 20.60 10.85 -2.52
C LEU A 319 21.74 10.49 -3.49
N GLY A 320 21.99 11.32 -4.50
CA GLY A 320 23.07 11.18 -5.48
C GLY A 320 22.68 10.42 -6.75
N ALA A 321 21.40 10.09 -6.94
CA ALA A 321 20.93 9.46 -8.17
C ALA A 321 20.90 10.46 -9.34
N ARG A 322 21.26 9.97 -10.54
CA ARG A 322 21.07 10.71 -11.79
C ARG A 322 19.65 10.44 -12.30
N VAL A 323 18.71 11.24 -11.81
CA VAL A 323 17.32 11.19 -12.22
C VAL A 323 16.81 12.60 -12.42
N GLU A 324 16.01 12.78 -13.46
CA GLU A 324 15.34 14.03 -13.76
C GLU A 324 13.92 13.74 -14.24
N ARG A 325 13.04 14.73 -14.06
CA ARG A 325 11.69 14.69 -14.61
C ARG A 325 11.62 15.65 -15.77
N VAL A 326 11.56 15.08 -16.97
CA VAL A 326 11.36 15.85 -18.20
C VAL A 326 9.87 16.15 -18.38
N GLY A 327 9.53 17.43 -18.56
CA GLY A 327 8.20 17.82 -18.98
C GLY A 327 7.96 17.40 -20.43
N ALA A 328 6.70 17.30 -20.86
CA ALA A 328 6.42 17.18 -22.28
C ALA A 328 7.00 18.42 -22.97
N ALA A 329 8.02 18.24 -23.81
CA ALA A 329 8.44 19.29 -24.72
C ALA A 329 7.19 19.71 -25.51
N ALA A 330 6.90 21.01 -25.56
CA ALA A 330 5.91 21.54 -26.48
C ALA A 330 6.39 21.16 -27.89
N VAL A 331 5.77 20.14 -28.48
CA VAL A 331 5.86 19.83 -29.90
C VAL A 331 4.84 20.68 -30.63
#